data_AF-A0A849FU75-F1
#
_entry.id   AF-A0A849FU75-F1
#
_cell.length_a   1.000
_cell.length_b   1.000
_cell.length_c   1.000
_cell.angle_alpha   90.00
_cell.angle_beta   90.00
_cell.angle_gamma   90.00
#
_symmetry.space_group_name_H-M   'P 1'
#
loop_
_entity.id
_entity.type
_entity.pdbx_description
1 polymer ?
#
loop_
_entity_poly.entity_id
_entity_poly.type
_entity_poly.pdbx_seq_one_letter_code
_entity_poly.pdbx_strand_id
1 'polypeptide(L)'
;MRVILLIIILSCVFTSGRGQFTYFNQTAGGVSDSLIDSYTNVEVLGDTLYIYGGIDDDAGDMRLLLRKYNVQGQQVGESEIEMPFGTVFMETTASFVKSQDDLGFHITISVLDSVVSGWVCSLTTQFDTLWTNRYDQWSPFTSFRRNIDVGDGIVMAGENQPPGTQRGTILTKIDNEGELVWSTELQHTPGVNIR
;
A
#
# COMPACT_ATOMS: atom_id res chain seq x y z
N MET A 1 -0.83 6.75 28.38
CA MET A 1 -1.52 7.98 27.90
C MET A 1 -0.63 8.96 27.12
N ARG A 2 0.71 8.90 27.18
CA ARG A 2 1.61 9.81 26.42
C ARG A 2 1.92 9.36 24.97
N VAL A 3 1.78 8.07 24.66
CA VAL A 3 2.10 7.49 23.34
C VAL A 3 0.99 7.74 22.30
N ILE A 4 -0.28 7.73 22.74
CA ILE A 4 -1.45 8.03 21.88
C ILE A 4 -1.38 9.46 21.31
N LEU A 5 -0.80 10.41 22.07
CA LEU A 5 -0.64 11.79 21.60
C LEU A 5 0.38 11.90 20.44
N LEU A 6 1.40 11.03 20.41
CA LEU A 6 2.39 11.02 19.33
C LEU A 6 1.78 10.45 18.03
N ILE A 7 0.92 9.44 18.16
CA ILE A 7 0.18 8.82 17.04
C ILE A 7 -0.84 9.83 16.46
N ILE A 8 -1.56 10.58 17.30
CA ILE A 8 -2.49 11.63 16.84
C ILE A 8 -1.76 12.79 16.14
N ILE A 9 -0.58 13.20 16.64
CA ILE A 9 0.24 14.23 15.98
C ILE A 9 0.74 13.74 14.62
N LEU A 10 1.09 12.45 14.51
CA LEU A 10 1.46 11.83 13.23
C LEU A 10 0.28 11.80 12.26
N SER A 11 -0.92 11.39 12.70
CA SER A 11 -2.13 11.36 11.86
C SER A 11 -2.54 12.75 11.34
N CYS A 12 -2.38 13.81 12.13
CA CYS A 12 -2.71 15.19 11.74
C CYS A 12 -1.71 15.83 10.75
N VAL A 13 -0.55 15.21 10.54
CA VAL A 13 0.48 15.70 9.60
C VAL A 13 0.26 15.18 8.17
N PHE A 14 -0.53 14.11 7.98
CA PHE A 14 -0.74 13.48 6.67
C PHE A 14 -1.62 14.28 5.68
N THR A 15 -2.17 15.44 6.07
CA THR A 15 -3.02 16.27 5.20
C THR A 15 -2.33 17.48 4.56
N SER A 16 -1.08 17.81 4.93
CA SER A 16 -0.38 18.96 4.31
C SER A 16 0.73 18.51 3.37
N GLY A 17 0.57 18.86 2.10
CA GLY A 17 1.38 18.41 0.97
C GLY A 17 2.90 18.47 1.15
N ARG A 18 3.55 17.45 0.57
CA ARG A 18 4.93 17.44 0.04
C ARG A 18 6.09 17.71 1.00
N GLY A 19 5.88 17.82 2.31
CA GLY A 19 7.00 18.01 3.23
C GLY A 19 6.79 17.37 4.59
N GLN A 20 6.93 16.04 4.73
CA GLN A 20 7.27 15.40 6.01
C GLN A 20 7.45 13.87 5.87
N PHE A 21 8.69 13.44 5.62
CA PHE A 21 9.19 12.09 5.94
C PHE A 21 10.49 12.14 6.76
N THR A 22 10.90 13.33 7.20
CA THR A 22 12.23 13.56 7.80
C THR A 22 12.42 12.90 9.17
N TYR A 23 11.35 12.66 9.94
CA TYR A 23 11.48 12.11 11.29
C TYR A 23 11.70 10.59 11.32
N PHE A 24 11.09 9.81 10.43
CA PHE A 24 11.34 8.36 10.35
C PHE A 24 12.67 8.05 9.64
N ASN A 25 13.06 8.85 8.63
CA ASN A 25 14.36 8.73 7.98
C ASN A 25 15.54 9.07 8.90
N GLN A 26 15.32 9.75 10.04
CA GLN A 26 16.40 10.08 10.98
C GLN A 26 16.60 9.06 12.12
N THR A 27 15.58 8.27 12.48
CA THR A 27 15.69 7.32 13.60
C THR A 27 16.36 5.99 13.23
N ALA A 28 16.35 5.60 11.96
CA ALA A 28 17.20 4.51 11.45
C ALA A 28 18.60 5.07 11.17
N GLY A 29 19.34 5.37 12.23
CA GLY A 29 20.65 6.03 12.18
C GLY A 29 21.65 5.29 11.30
N GLY A 30 21.80 5.76 10.06
CA GLY A 30 22.74 5.21 9.08
C GLY A 30 22.40 5.71 7.69
N VAL A 31 22.65 6.99 7.41
CA VAL A 31 22.70 7.47 6.02
C VAL A 31 24.00 6.95 5.41
N SER A 32 24.06 5.65 5.10
CA SER A 32 25.06 5.08 4.20
C SER A 32 24.46 5.07 2.79
N ASP A 33 24.64 6.20 2.11
CA ASP A 33 24.80 6.47 0.68
C ASP A 33 24.14 5.64 -0.45
N SER A 34 23.19 4.72 -0.24
CA SER A 34 22.51 4.13 -1.42
C SER A 34 21.08 3.60 -1.25
N LEU A 35 20.60 3.31 -0.04
CA LEU A 35 19.24 2.79 0.13
C LEU A 35 18.27 3.90 0.55
N ILE A 36 17.34 4.26 -0.34
CA ILE A 36 16.25 5.18 -0.02
C ILE A 36 15.08 4.37 0.54
N ASP A 37 14.94 4.37 1.86
CA ASP A 37 13.75 3.86 2.54
C ASP A 37 12.55 4.76 2.22
N SER A 38 11.54 4.20 1.56
CA SER A 38 10.25 4.84 1.32
C SER A 38 9.17 4.16 2.14
N TYR A 39 8.66 4.84 3.17
CA TYR A 39 7.53 4.34 3.96
C TYR A 39 6.24 4.94 3.45
N THR A 40 5.27 4.09 3.08
CA THR A 40 4.04 4.54 2.43
C THR A 40 2.81 4.32 3.29
N ASN A 41 2.84 3.36 4.21
CA ASN A 41 1.68 2.93 4.98
C ASN A 41 2.03 2.47 6.40
N VAL A 42 1.09 2.69 7.33
CA VAL A 42 1.20 2.22 8.72
C VAL A 42 -0.12 1.62 9.18
N GLU A 43 -0.05 0.57 9.99
CA GLU A 43 -1.21 -0.05 10.64
C GLU A 43 -0.86 -0.36 12.11
N VAL A 44 -1.82 -0.21 13.03
CA VAL A 44 -1.60 -0.48 14.46
C VAL A 44 -2.55 -1.59 14.91
N LEU A 45 -1.99 -2.69 15.40
CA LEU A 45 -2.75 -3.82 15.95
C LEU A 45 -2.31 -4.11 17.38
N GLY A 46 -3.22 -3.88 18.33
CA GLY A 46 -2.89 -3.97 19.76
C GLY A 46 -1.68 -3.09 20.09
N ASP A 47 -0.61 -3.72 20.60
CA ASP A 47 0.64 -3.07 21.00
C ASP A 47 1.75 -3.16 19.92
N THR A 48 1.39 -3.43 18.67
CA THR A 48 2.33 -3.54 17.55
C THR A 48 2.00 -2.54 16.44
N LEU A 49 3.01 -1.78 16.02
CA LEU A 49 2.98 -0.93 14.83
C LEU A 49 3.59 -1.70 13.66
N TYR A 50 2.85 -1.75 12.56
CA TYR A 50 3.28 -2.33 11.29
C TYR A 50 3.55 -1.20 10.31
N ILE A 51 4.69 -1.24 9.63
CA ILE A 51 5.06 -0.27 8.61
C ILE A 51 5.31 -1.02 7.31
N TYR A 52 4.62 -0.62 6.25
CA TYR A 52 4.82 -1.09 4.89
C TYR A 52 5.48 0.01 4.06
N GLY A 53 6.50 -0.39 3.31
CA GLY A 53 7.27 0.50 2.47
C GLY A 53 8.08 -0.28 1.45
N GLY A 54 9.02 0.41 0.83
CA GLY A 54 9.93 -0.19 -0.13
C GLY A 54 11.32 0.41 -0.02
N ILE A 55 12.30 -0.41 -0.36
CA ILE A 55 13.70 -0.05 -0.44
C ILE A 55 14.12 -0.13 -1.89
N ASP A 56 14.68 0.97 -2.37
CA ASP A 56 15.41 1.00 -3.63
C ASP A 56 16.80 0.41 -3.39
N ASP A 57 17.16 -0.66 -4.08
CA ASP A 57 18.51 -1.22 -3.99
C ASP A 57 19.49 -0.55 -4.97
N ASP A 58 20.79 -0.87 -4.86
CA ASP A 58 21.84 -0.25 -5.70
C ASP A 58 21.64 -0.49 -7.22
N ALA A 59 20.80 -1.46 -7.60
CA ALA A 59 20.46 -1.75 -8.99
C ALA A 59 19.24 -0.95 -9.49
N GLY A 60 18.58 -0.17 -8.62
CA GLY A 60 17.34 0.52 -8.92
C GLY A 60 16.10 -0.36 -8.77
N ASP A 61 16.24 -1.56 -8.18
CA ASP A 61 15.13 -2.46 -7.96
C ASP A 61 14.45 -2.14 -6.62
N MET A 62 13.16 -1.82 -6.70
CA MET A 62 12.34 -1.60 -5.51
C MET A 62 11.88 -2.93 -4.91
N ARG A 63 12.30 -3.17 -3.67
CA ARG A 63 11.88 -4.30 -2.83
C ARG A 63 10.79 -3.85 -1.88
N LEU A 64 9.80 -4.70 -1.64
CA LEU A 64 8.73 -4.43 -0.70
C LEU A 64 9.10 -4.93 0.70
N LEU A 65 9.02 -4.06 1.70
CA LEU A 65 9.42 -4.39 3.07
C LEU A 65 8.33 -4.08 4.08
N LEU A 66 8.20 -4.99 5.03
CA LEU A 66 7.31 -4.91 6.16
C LEU A 66 8.11 -4.98 7.45
N ARG A 67 7.89 -4.01 8.34
CA ARG A 67 8.55 -3.94 9.65
C ARG A 67 7.52 -3.91 10.77
N LYS A 68 7.86 -4.53 11.89
CA LYS A 68 7.07 -4.52 13.14
C LYS A 68 7.83 -3.78 14.22
N TYR A 69 7.14 -2.91 14.93
CA TYR A 69 7.66 -2.19 16.08
C TYR A 69 6.76 -2.41 17.29
N ASN A 70 7.34 -2.59 18.48
CA ASN A 70 6.58 -2.63 19.72
C ASN A 70 6.20 -1.21 20.20
N VAL A 71 5.39 -1.11 21.27
CA VAL A 71 4.99 0.17 21.89
C VAL A 71 6.14 1.01 22.46
N GLN A 72 7.35 0.44 22.59
CA GLN A 72 8.57 1.18 22.95
C GLN A 72 9.32 1.73 21.72
N GLY A 73 8.82 1.47 20.50
CA GLY A 73 9.46 1.88 19.25
C GLY A 73 10.64 1.00 18.82
N GLN A 74 10.81 -0.19 19.41
CA GLN A 74 11.86 -1.14 19.03
C GLN A 74 11.38 -2.01 17.87
N GLN A 75 12.22 -2.17 16.84
CA GLN A 75 11.95 -3.11 15.76
C GLN A 75 12.01 -4.55 16.30
N VAL A 76 10.92 -5.29 16.15
CA VAL A 76 10.77 -6.67 16.64
C VAL A 76 10.60 -7.69 15.52
N GLY A 77 10.51 -7.23 14.27
CA GLY A 77 10.45 -8.10 13.10
C GLY A 77 10.55 -7.33 11.79
N GLU A 78 11.02 -8.03 10.75
CA GLU A 78 11.13 -7.55 9.37
C GLU A 78 10.88 -8.71 8.42
N SER A 79 10.25 -8.43 7.28
CA SER A 79 10.10 -9.37 6.18
C SER A 79 10.09 -8.61 4.86
N GLU A 80 10.81 -9.15 3.88
CA GLU A 80 10.71 -8.75 2.48
C GLU A 80 9.57 -9.54 1.83
N ILE A 81 8.69 -8.85 1.11
CA ILE A 81 7.62 -9.51 0.34
C ILE A 81 8.17 -9.85 -1.03
N GLU A 82 8.36 -11.15 -1.27
CA GLU A 82 8.70 -11.65 -2.60
C GLU A 82 7.47 -11.58 -3.52
N MET A 83 7.58 -10.77 -4.57
CA MET A 83 6.58 -10.72 -5.64
C MET A 83 7.02 -11.60 -6.82
N PRO A 84 6.09 -12.22 -7.55
CA PRO A 84 6.43 -13.08 -8.69
C PRO A 84 6.91 -12.31 -9.94
N PHE A 85 7.21 -11.03 -9.79
CA PHE A 85 7.65 -10.11 -10.84
C PHE A 85 8.75 -9.19 -10.28
N GLY A 86 9.52 -8.58 -11.18
CA GLY A 86 10.64 -7.72 -10.83
C GLY A 86 10.23 -6.36 -10.27
N THR A 87 10.89 -5.30 -10.74
CA THR A 87 10.78 -3.93 -10.21
C THR A 87 9.34 -3.49 -9.93
N VAL A 88 9.05 -3.18 -8.66
CA VAL A 88 7.72 -2.75 -8.20
C VAL A 88 7.63 -1.22 -8.24
N PHE A 89 6.48 -0.67 -8.65
CA PHE A 89 6.25 0.77 -8.57
C PHE A 89 5.23 1.12 -7.49
N MET A 90 5.72 1.54 -6.33
CA MET A 90 4.85 1.94 -5.22
C MET A 90 4.51 3.43 -5.27
N GLU A 91 3.30 3.75 -5.71
CA GLU A 91 2.72 5.10 -5.52
C GLU A 91 1.45 5.09 -4.65
N THR A 92 1.16 3.99 -3.98
CA THR A 92 -0.17 3.76 -3.40
C THR A 92 -0.14 4.04 -1.90
N THR A 93 -0.54 5.25 -1.52
CA THR A 93 -0.86 5.57 -0.12
C THR A 93 -2.14 4.82 0.29
N ALA A 94 -2.26 4.30 1.52
CA ALA A 94 -3.33 3.39 2.00
C ALA A 94 -3.63 2.19 1.09
N SER A 95 -2.57 1.46 0.73
CA SER A 95 -2.63 0.16 0.06
C SER A 95 -2.53 -1.03 1.01
N PHE A 96 -2.16 -0.78 2.27
CA PHE A 96 -1.93 -1.79 3.29
C PHE A 96 -3.09 -1.74 4.30
N VAL A 97 -3.89 -2.80 4.37
CA VAL A 97 -5.05 -2.88 5.26
C VAL A 97 -5.06 -4.19 6.05
N LYS A 98 -5.48 -4.13 7.32
CA LYS A 98 -5.72 -5.32 8.13
C LYS A 98 -6.96 -6.06 7.62
N SER A 99 -6.83 -7.38 7.43
CA SER A 99 -7.98 -8.24 7.13
C SER A 99 -8.93 -8.35 8.33
N GLN A 100 -10.24 -8.23 8.08
CA GLN A 100 -11.28 -8.30 9.14
C GLN A 100 -11.44 -9.70 9.76
N ASP A 101 -11.03 -10.76 9.05
CA ASP A 101 -11.02 -12.13 9.56
C ASP A 101 -9.86 -12.43 10.53
N ASP A 102 -9.10 -11.39 10.87
CA ASP A 102 -7.89 -11.43 11.69
C ASP A 102 -6.72 -12.25 11.13
N LEU A 103 -6.80 -12.83 9.93
CA LEU A 103 -5.76 -13.72 9.38
C LEU A 103 -4.46 -12.99 9.01
N GLY A 104 -4.56 -11.71 8.61
CA GLY A 104 -3.37 -10.89 8.38
C GLY A 104 -3.66 -9.61 7.63
N PHE A 105 -2.97 -9.36 6.53
CA PHE A 105 -3.02 -8.09 5.80
C PHE A 105 -3.28 -8.29 4.32
N HIS A 106 -3.80 -7.25 3.69
CA HIS A 106 -3.89 -7.15 2.25
C HIS A 106 -3.17 -5.92 1.73
N ILE A 107 -2.43 -6.11 0.63
CA ILE A 107 -1.58 -5.08 0.03
C ILE A 107 -1.96 -4.90 -1.43
N THR A 108 -2.40 -3.70 -1.83
CA THR A 108 -2.58 -3.36 -3.24
C THR A 108 -1.34 -2.73 -3.84
N ILE A 109 -0.82 -3.34 -4.89
CA ILE A 109 0.42 -2.95 -5.56
C ILE A 109 0.09 -2.58 -7.00
N SER A 110 0.69 -1.51 -7.52
CA SER A 110 0.68 -1.24 -8.95
C SER A 110 2.05 -1.59 -9.52
N VAL A 111 2.07 -2.26 -10.67
CA VAL A 111 3.32 -2.62 -11.36
C VAL A 111 3.35 -1.91 -12.69
N LEU A 112 4.43 -1.18 -12.94
CA LEU A 112 4.67 -0.50 -14.20
C LEU A 112 5.67 -1.33 -15.01
N ASP A 113 5.18 -2.00 -16.05
CA ASP A 113 6.02 -2.64 -17.06
C ASP A 113 5.79 -1.96 -18.44
N SER A 114 5.52 -2.75 -19.49
CA SER A 114 4.86 -2.31 -20.72
C SER A 114 3.44 -1.75 -20.53
N VAL A 115 2.75 -2.15 -19.46
CA VAL A 115 1.41 -1.73 -19.03
C VAL A 115 1.41 -1.49 -17.52
N VAL A 116 0.41 -0.78 -17.01
CA VAL A 116 0.17 -0.68 -15.57
C VAL A 116 -0.83 -1.74 -15.16
N SER A 117 -0.41 -2.66 -14.28
CA SER A 117 -1.27 -3.73 -13.77
C SER A 117 -1.48 -3.61 -12.27
N GLY A 118 -2.68 -3.95 -11.82
CA GLY A 118 -3.04 -3.98 -10.41
C GLY A 118 -2.70 -5.36 -9.85
N TRP A 119 -2.13 -5.40 -8.66
CA TRP A 119 -1.83 -6.63 -7.94
C TRP A 119 -2.35 -6.53 -6.53
N VAL A 120 -2.75 -7.66 -5.97
CA VAL A 120 -3.07 -7.78 -4.55
C VAL A 120 -2.29 -8.94 -3.97
N CYS A 121 -1.67 -8.69 -2.83
CA CYS A 121 -0.99 -9.70 -2.03
C CYS A 121 -1.72 -9.83 -0.69
N SER A 122 -2.03 -11.06 -0.28
CA SER A 122 -2.51 -11.36 1.06
C SER A 122 -1.41 -12.03 1.86
N LEU A 123 -1.25 -11.57 3.10
CA LEU A 123 -0.18 -11.98 4.01
C LEU A 123 -0.76 -12.38 5.35
N THR A 124 -0.08 -13.28 6.07
CA THR A 124 -0.35 -13.53 7.49
C THR A 124 0.10 -12.35 8.35
N THR A 125 -0.28 -12.34 9.64
CA THR A 125 0.31 -11.38 10.62
C THR A 125 1.81 -11.59 10.85
N GLN A 126 2.36 -12.73 10.40
CA GLN A 126 3.78 -13.07 10.40
C GLN A 126 4.50 -12.62 9.13
N PHE A 127 3.75 -12.12 8.14
CA PHE A 127 4.20 -11.71 6.80
C PHE A 127 4.47 -12.85 5.83
N ASP A 128 3.96 -14.05 6.11
CA ASP A 128 3.97 -15.13 5.13
C ASP A 128 2.93 -14.86 4.04
N THR A 129 3.33 -14.97 2.78
CA THR A 129 2.40 -14.81 1.65
C THR A 129 1.40 -15.96 1.61
N LEU A 130 0.12 -15.62 1.67
CA LEU A 130 -0.99 -16.55 1.46
C LEU A 130 -1.29 -16.72 -0.03
N TRP A 131 -1.43 -15.60 -0.73
CA TRP A 131 -1.65 -15.55 -2.17
C TRP A 131 -1.26 -14.20 -2.76
N THR A 132 -1.02 -14.19 -4.07
CA THR A 132 -0.73 -12.98 -4.86
C THR A 132 -1.40 -13.09 -6.22
N ASN A 133 -2.33 -12.17 -6.51
CA ASN A 133 -3.12 -12.19 -7.74
C ASN A 133 -2.98 -10.90 -8.55
N ARG A 134 -3.03 -11.03 -9.87
CA ARG A 134 -3.02 -9.92 -10.84
C ARG A 134 -4.45 -9.58 -11.26
N TYR A 135 -4.71 -8.28 -11.41
CA TYR A 135 -5.95 -7.71 -11.88
C TYR A 135 -5.65 -6.65 -12.93
N ASP A 136 -6.06 -6.92 -14.16
CA ASP A 136 -5.78 -6.10 -15.34
C ASP A 136 -7.02 -5.94 -16.23
N GLN A 137 -8.22 -5.97 -15.62
CA GLN A 137 -9.51 -5.83 -16.31
C GLN A 137 -9.60 -4.51 -17.10
N TRP A 138 -8.79 -3.53 -16.72
CA TRP A 138 -8.74 -2.20 -17.34
C TRP A 138 -7.41 -1.92 -18.05
N SER A 139 -6.68 -2.98 -18.44
CA SER A 139 -5.47 -2.88 -19.26
C SER A 139 -5.64 -1.90 -20.44
N PRO A 140 -4.63 -1.07 -20.77
CA PRO A 140 -3.25 -1.12 -20.27
C PRO A 140 -3.01 -0.36 -18.96
N PHE A 141 -4.05 0.12 -18.28
CA PHE A 141 -3.89 0.84 -17.02
C PHE A 141 -4.85 0.30 -15.96
N THR A 142 -4.33 -0.40 -14.97
CA THR A 142 -5.07 -0.76 -13.76
C THR A 142 -4.19 -0.42 -12.57
N SER A 143 -4.45 0.72 -11.94
CA SER A 143 -3.69 1.15 -10.75
C SER A 143 -4.63 1.32 -9.57
N PHE A 144 -4.54 0.41 -8.59
CA PHE A 144 -5.28 0.56 -7.34
C PHE A 144 -4.55 1.52 -6.41
N ARG A 145 -5.25 2.54 -5.93
CA ARG A 145 -4.69 3.58 -5.07
C ARG A 145 -5.11 3.43 -3.62
N ARG A 146 -6.24 2.77 -3.36
CA ARG A 146 -6.81 2.55 -2.03
C ARG A 146 -7.50 1.20 -1.98
N ASN A 147 -7.49 0.58 -0.82
CA ASN A 147 -8.32 -0.57 -0.51
C ASN A 147 -9.00 -0.44 0.85
N ILE A 148 -10.12 -1.12 0.99
CA ILE A 148 -10.79 -1.35 2.26
C ILE A 148 -11.19 -2.82 2.33
N ASP A 149 -11.00 -3.41 3.51
CA ASP A 149 -11.57 -4.71 3.82
C ASP A 149 -13.06 -4.55 4.16
N VAL A 150 -13.91 -5.42 3.62
CA VAL A 150 -15.37 -5.41 3.82
C VAL A 150 -15.91 -6.72 4.43
N GLY A 151 -15.05 -7.53 5.03
CA GLY A 151 -15.37 -8.77 5.76
C GLY A 151 -15.51 -10.02 4.88
N ASP A 152 -16.14 -9.88 3.71
CA ASP A 152 -16.24 -10.94 2.69
C ASP A 152 -15.31 -10.72 1.49
N GLY A 153 -14.27 -9.91 1.69
CA GLY A 153 -13.29 -9.57 0.68
C GLY A 153 -12.81 -8.13 0.79
N ILE A 154 -12.31 -7.62 -0.33
CA ILE A 154 -11.71 -6.29 -0.40
C ILE A 154 -12.36 -5.50 -1.52
N VAL A 155 -12.66 -4.23 -1.25
CA VAL A 155 -13.02 -3.25 -2.27
C VAL A 155 -11.84 -2.32 -2.50
N MET A 156 -11.42 -2.22 -3.75
CA MET A 156 -10.30 -1.42 -4.21
C MET A 156 -10.79 -0.28 -5.08
N ALA A 157 -10.23 0.90 -4.88
CA ALA A 157 -10.44 2.06 -5.74
C ALA A 157 -9.15 2.40 -6.46
N GLY A 158 -9.27 2.70 -7.75
CA GLY A 158 -8.12 2.91 -8.61
C GLY A 158 -8.42 3.75 -9.83
N GLU A 159 -7.48 3.72 -10.76
CA GLU A 159 -7.49 4.51 -11.99
C GLU A 159 -7.21 3.60 -13.19
N ASN A 160 -7.87 3.88 -14.31
CA ASN A 160 -7.73 3.12 -15.56
C ASN A 160 -7.09 3.88 -16.73
N GLN A 161 -6.40 4.97 -16.46
CA GLN A 161 -5.76 5.78 -17.50
C GLN A 161 -4.39 6.30 -17.06
N PRO A 162 -3.50 6.65 -18.01
CA PRO A 162 -2.18 7.16 -17.65
C PRO A 162 -2.25 8.50 -16.91
N PRO A 163 -1.24 8.84 -16.10
CA PRO A 163 -1.14 10.15 -15.47
C PRO A 163 -1.28 11.29 -16.49
N GLY A 164 -2.09 12.31 -16.17
CA GLY A 164 -2.28 13.49 -17.02
C GLY A 164 -3.44 13.41 -18.00
N THR A 165 -4.19 12.31 -18.03
CA THR A 165 -5.44 12.15 -18.79
C THR A 165 -6.68 12.29 -17.89
N GLN A 166 -7.88 12.35 -18.45
CA GLN A 166 -9.12 12.29 -17.65
C GLN A 166 -9.23 10.89 -17.03
N ARG A 167 -8.79 10.77 -15.77
CA ARG A 167 -8.73 9.49 -15.07
C ARG A 167 -10.14 8.94 -14.86
N GLY A 168 -10.45 7.80 -15.48
CA GLY A 168 -11.59 6.98 -15.08
C GLY A 168 -11.30 6.40 -13.71
N THR A 169 -12.25 6.54 -12.78
CA THR A 169 -12.14 5.90 -11.46
C THR A 169 -12.71 4.50 -11.58
N ILE A 170 -11.92 3.50 -11.23
CA ILE A 170 -12.39 2.11 -11.17
C ILE A 170 -12.63 1.69 -9.73
N LEU A 171 -13.67 0.89 -9.54
CA LEU A 171 -13.92 0.15 -8.31
C LEU A 171 -13.87 -1.34 -8.64
N THR A 172 -13.13 -2.11 -7.84
CA THR A 172 -13.00 -3.57 -8.00
C THR A 172 -13.22 -4.24 -6.66
N LYS A 173 -14.06 -5.27 -6.62
CA LYS A 173 -14.20 -6.16 -5.45
C LYS A 173 -13.61 -7.52 -5.76
N ILE A 174 -12.85 -8.02 -4.80
CA ILE A 174 -12.38 -9.41 -4.75
C ILE A 174 -12.89 -10.07 -3.46
N ASP A 175 -12.99 -11.39 -3.43
CA ASP A 175 -13.27 -12.13 -2.18
C ASP A 175 -12.00 -12.39 -1.36
N ASN A 176 -12.13 -13.15 -0.27
CA ASN A 176 -11.03 -13.44 0.66
C ASN A 176 -9.98 -14.40 0.07
N GLU A 177 -10.38 -15.18 -0.93
CA GLU A 177 -9.52 -16.07 -1.71
C GLU A 177 -8.81 -15.33 -2.86
N GLY A 178 -9.14 -14.06 -3.08
CA GLY A 178 -8.54 -13.22 -4.11
C GLY A 178 -9.17 -13.43 -5.49
N GLU A 179 -10.38 -13.98 -5.57
CA GLU A 179 -11.13 -14.10 -6.82
C GLU A 179 -11.92 -12.83 -7.10
N LEU A 180 -12.00 -12.45 -8.37
CA LEU A 180 -12.75 -11.27 -8.78
C LEU A 180 -14.26 -11.49 -8.61
N VAL A 181 -14.90 -10.66 -7.78
CA VAL A 181 -16.36 -10.66 -7.60
C VAL A 181 -17.02 -9.73 -8.62
N TRP A 182 -16.54 -8.49 -8.71
CA TRP A 182 -17.00 -7.51 -9.70
C TRP A 182 -15.96 -6.41 -9.94
N SER A 183 -16.07 -5.73 -11.09
CA SER A 183 -15.31 -4.51 -11.37
C SER A 183 -16.15 -3.55 -12.20
N THR A 184 -16.07 -2.25 -11.92
CA THR A 184 -16.83 -1.21 -12.59
C THR A 184 -16.03 0.07 -12.73
N GLU A 185 -16.25 0.79 -13.83
CA GLU A 185 -15.75 2.14 -14.03
C GLU A 185 -16.85 3.13 -13.64
N LEU A 186 -16.52 4.06 -12.73
CA LEU A 186 -17.37 5.19 -12.43
C LEU A 186 -17.27 6.17 -13.59
N GLN A 187 -18.34 6.27 -14.38
CA GLN A 187 -18.42 7.25 -15.45
C GLN A 187 -18.23 8.65 -14.87
N HIS A 188 -17.29 9.40 -15.45
CA HIS A 188 -17.21 10.83 -15.18
C HIS A 188 -18.55 11.46 -15.62
N THR A 189 -19.36 11.91 -14.67
CA THR A 189 -20.56 12.69 -14.98
C THR A 189 -20.09 14.05 -15.50
N PRO A 190 -20.27 14.37 -16.80
CA PRO A 190 -19.81 15.64 -17.33
C PRO A 190 -20.56 16.78 -16.63
N GLY A 191 -19.84 17.72 -16.03
CA GLY A 191 -20.42 18.94 -15.44
C GLY A 191 -20.41 19.03 -13.91
N VAL A 192 -19.98 17.99 -13.18
CA VAL A 192 -19.73 18.11 -11.74
C VAL A 192 -18.28 18.55 -11.54
N ASN A 193 -18.06 19.86 -11.45
CA ASN A 193 -16.79 20.41 -10.96
C ASN A 193 -16.71 20.14 -9.46
N ILE A 194 -15.99 19.08 -9.05
CA ILE A 194 -15.58 18.90 -7.66
C ILE A 194 -14.44 19.91 -7.44
N ARG A 195 -14.76 21.01 -6.75
CA ARG A 195 -13.77 22.01 -6.30
C ARG A 195 -13.15 21.60 -4.98
#